data_AF-A0A7L4PFW1-F1
#
_entry.id   AF-A0A7L4PFW1-F1
#
_cell.length_a   1.000
_cell.length_b   1.000
_cell.length_c   1.000
_cell.angle_alpha   90.00
_cell.angle_beta   90.00
_cell.angle_gamma   90.00
#
_symmetry.space_group_name_H-M   'P 1'
#
loop_
_entity.id
_entity.type
_entity.pdbx_description
1 polymer ?
#
loop_
_entity_poly.entity_id
_entity_poly.type
_entity_poly.pdbx_seq_one_letter_code
_entity_poly.pdbx_strand_id
1 'polypeptide(L)' 'MPLYDSMCTSFTTLSTAGYSPLAAGIVAYDSQIIEIIIIIFMIIGATNFVLHYQLIAKKDIFCYIKDQEFIFYL' A
#
# COMPACT_ATOMS: atom_id res chain seq x y z
N MET A 1 16.67 -5.19 -2.34
CA MET A 1 16.56 -5.26 -0.86
C MET A 1 16.93 -6.66 -0.39
N PRO A 2 17.73 -6.81 0.67
CA PRO A 2 17.83 -8.06 1.44
C PRO A 2 16.45 -8.56 1.88
N LEU A 3 16.31 -9.88 2.12
CA LEU A 3 15.04 -10.49 2.50
C LEU A 3 14.45 -9.85 3.77
N TYR A 4 15.29 -9.61 4.78
CA TYR A 4 14.89 -8.95 6.02
C TYR A 4 14.29 -7.57 5.78
N ASP A 5 15.01 -6.72 5.04
CA ASP A 5 14.57 -5.36 4.75
C ASP A 5 13.27 -5.32 3.93
N SER A 6 13.11 -6.25 3.00
CA SER A 6 11.89 -6.36 2.18
C SER A 6 10.66 -6.72 3.03
N MET A 7 10.82 -7.57 4.04
CA MET A 7 9.76 -7.93 4.99
C MET A 7 9.40 -6.77 5.91
N CYS A 8 10.41 -6.05 6.43
CA CYS A 8 10.18 -4.86 7.25
C CYS A 8 9.47 -3.76 6.45
N THR A 9 9.87 -3.55 5.19
CA THR A 9 9.28 -2.55 4.31
C THR A 9 7.84 -2.92 3.94
N SER A 10 7.53 -4.20 3.70
CA SER A 10 6.17 -4.63 3.36
C SER A 10 5.19 -4.45 4.53
N PHE A 11 5.58 -4.82 5.75
CA PHE A 11 4.74 -4.62 6.94
C PHE A 11 4.51 -3.15 7.25
N THR A 12 5.55 -2.33 7.09
CA THR A 12 5.44 -0.90 7.30
C THR A 12 4.53 -0.25 6.26
N THR A 13 4.70 -0.60 4.98
CA THR A 13 3.92 -0.02 3.89
C THR A 13 2.43 -0.35 4.03
N LEU A 14 2.11 -1.61 4.37
CA LEU A 14 0.72 -2.04 4.55
C LEU A 14 0.05 -1.37 5.75
N SER A 15 0.79 -1.12 6.83
CA SER A 15 0.29 -0.42 8.03
C SER A 15 0.34 1.09 7.92
N THR A 16 0.80 1.64 6.78
CA THR A 16 1.01 3.08 6.55
C THR A 16 1.94 3.76 7.58
N ALA A 17 2.82 3.01 8.23
CA ALA A 17 3.61 3.48 9.37
C ALA A 17 4.85 4.32 9.00
N GLY A 18 5.41 4.15 7.79
CA GLY A 18 6.55 4.95 7.29
C GLY A 18 7.95 4.61 7.84
N TYR A 19 8.12 3.58 8.67
CA TYR A 19 9.42 3.07 9.13
C TYR A 19 10.28 2.41 8.04
N SER A 20 11.60 2.50 8.20
CA SER A 20 12.57 1.80 7.36
C SER A 20 13.71 1.26 8.22
N PRO A 21 14.29 0.09 7.89
CA PRO A 21 15.48 -0.43 8.55
C PRO A 21 16.71 0.49 8.41
N LEU A 22 16.76 1.28 7.33
CA LEU A 22 17.86 2.20 7.04
C LEU A 22 17.52 3.62 7.51
N ALA A 23 18.50 4.31 8.09
CA ALA A 23 18.34 5.70 8.51
C ALA A 23 18.01 6.66 7.34
N ALA A 24 18.51 6.35 6.15
CA ALA A 24 18.20 7.08 4.92
C ALA A 24 16.85 6.66 4.28
N GLY A 25 16.08 5.78 4.93
CA GLY A 25 14.75 5.40 4.48
C GLY A 25 14.73 4.55 3.21
N ILE A 26 13.61 4.60 2.50
CA ILE A 26 13.41 3.91 1.21
C ILE A 26 14.34 4.47 0.12
N VAL A 27 14.71 5.76 0.21
CA VAL A 27 15.62 6.44 -0.73
C VAL A 27 16.99 5.76 -0.79
N ALA A 28 17.42 5.09 0.28
CA ALA A 28 18.69 4.38 0.34
C ALA A 28 18.80 3.21 -0.66
N TYR A 29 17.68 2.68 -1.17
CA TYR A 29 17.68 1.59 -2.12
C TYR A 29 17.75 2.03 -3.58
N ASP A 30 17.63 3.34 -3.86
CA ASP A 30 17.79 3.99 -5.17
C ASP A 30 17.19 3.18 -6.34
N SER A 31 15.94 2.72 -6.17
CA SER A 31 15.28 1.84 -7.13
C SER A 31 13.83 2.25 -7.35
N GLN A 32 13.57 2.76 -8.56
CA GLN A 32 12.24 3.16 -9.00
C GLN A 32 11.19 2.04 -8.88
N ILE A 33 11.62 0.78 -9.05
CA ILE A 33 10.74 -0.39 -8.97
C ILE A 33 10.17 -0.53 -7.56
N ILE A 34 11.01 -0.34 -6.54
CA ILE A 34 10.61 -0.47 -5.14
C ILE A 34 9.63 0.64 -4.77
N GLU A 35 9.90 1.88 -5.20
CA GLU A 35 9.02 3.02 -4.96
C GLU A 35 7.64 2.81 -5.60
N ILE A 36 7.57 2.36 -6.85
CA ILE A 36 6.31 2.08 -7.54
C ILE A 36 5.50 1.01 -6.78
N ILE A 37 6.17 -0.07 -6.34
CA ILE A 37 5.50 -1.11 -5.54
C ILE A 37 4.94 -0.53 -4.25
N ILE A 38 5.74 0.27 -3.53
CA ILE A 38 5.33 0.89 -2.27
C ILE A 38 4.12 1.81 -2.49
N ILE A 39 4.13 2.64 -3.54
CA ILE A 39 3.02 3.54 -3.88
C ILE A 39 1.73 2.76 -4.10
N ILE A 40 1.77 1.66 -4.86
CA ILE A 40 0.60 0.80 -5.10
C ILE A 40 0.06 0.25 -3.77
N PHE A 41 0.94 -0.27 -2.91
CA PHE A 41 0.53 -0.83 -1.61
C PHE A 41 0.07 0.24 -0.62
N MET A 42 0.58 1.47 -0.70
CA MET A 42 0.09 2.59 0.11
C MET A 42 -1.35 2.94 -0.25
N ILE A 43 -1.68 3.01 -1.54
CA ILE A 43 -3.07 3.26 -1.99
C ILE A 43 -3.97 2.13 -1.47
N ILE A 44 -3.55 0.87 -1.61
CA ILE A 44 -4.31 -0.28 -1.10
C ILE A 44 -4.49 -0.18 0.43
N GLY A 45 -3.44 0.13 1.19
CA GLY A 45 -3.50 0.20 2.66
C GLY A 45 -4.26 1.41 3.20
N ALA A 46 -4.24 2.55 2.50
CA ALA A 46 -4.97 3.75 2.88
C ALA A 46 -6.46 3.69 2.56
N THR A 47 -6.85 2.81 1.63
CA THR A 47 -8.25 2.61 1.26
C THR A 47 -8.96 1.71 2.27
N ASN A 48 -10.27 1.94 2.43
CA ASN A 48 -11.05 1.27 3.46
C ASN A 48 -11.06 -0.26 3.28
N PHE A 49 -10.65 -1.01 4.31
CA PHE A 49 -10.66 -2.48 4.30
C PHE A 49 -12.05 -3.09 4.06
N VAL A 50 -13.13 -2.36 4.34
CA VAL A 50 -14.49 -2.79 4.02
C VAL A 50 -14.71 -2.89 2.50
N LEU A 51 -14.11 -2.00 1.70
CA LEU A 51 -14.19 -2.05 0.23
C LEU A 51 -13.42 -3.26 -0.31
N HIS A 52 -12.22 -3.51 0.23
CA HIS A 52 -11.45 -4.73 -0.09
C HIS A 52 -12.23 -6.00 0.22
N TYR A 53 -12.89 -6.06 1.38
CA TYR A 53 -13.75 -7.18 1.74
C TYR A 53 -14.92 -7.35 0.76
N GLN A 54 -15.58 -6.25 0.36
CA GLN A 54 -16.69 -6.30 -0.59
C GLN A 54 -16.25 -6.79 -1.97
N LEU A 55 -15.07 -6.37 -2.47
CA LEU A 55 -14.55 -6.88 -3.74
C LEU A 55 -14.22 -8.37 -3.67
N ILE A 56 -13.58 -8.84 -2.60
CA ILE A 56 -13.16 -10.24 -2.49
C ILE A 56 -14.36 -11.16 -2.23
N ALA A 57 -15.26 -10.79 -1.30
CA ALA A 57 -16.37 -11.63 -0.87
C ALA A 57 -17.59 -11.54 -1.79
N LYS A 58 -17.92 -10.34 -2.30
CA LYS A 58 -19.11 -10.11 -3.13
C LYS A 58 -18.80 -10.00 -4.63
N LYS A 59 -17.51 -10.00 -5.02
CA LYS A 59 -17.05 -9.83 -6.41
C LYS A 59 -17.58 -8.57 -7.08
N ASP A 60 -17.97 -7.57 -6.29
CA ASP A 60 -18.52 -6.32 -6.80
C ASP A 60 -17.38 -5.31 -7.02
N ILE A 61 -16.90 -5.26 -8.26
CA ILE A 61 -15.80 -4.38 -8.69
C ILE A 61 -16.29 -2.92 -8.76
N PHE A 62 -17.61 -2.70 -8.90
CA PHE A 62 -18.20 -1.36 -8.95
C PHE A 62 -18.28 -0.69 -7.57
N CYS A 63 -18.01 -1.41 -6.48
CA CYS A 63 -17.97 -0.84 -5.13
C CYS A 63 -16.94 0.31 -5.00
N TYR A 64 -15.77 0.21 -5.63
CA TYR A 64 -14.75 1.27 -5.58
C TYR A 64 -15.18 2.56 -6.28
N ILE A 65 -15.92 2.45 -7.38
CA ILE A 65 -16.37 3.61 -8.18
C ILE A 65 -17.62 4.23 -7.57
N LYS A 66 -18.38 3.48 -6.78
CA LYS A 66 -19.58 3.99 -6.09
C LYS A 66 -19.23 4.70 -4.78
N ASP A 67 -18.11 4.35 -4.18
CA ASP A 67 -17.67 4.90 -2.89
C ASP A 67 -17.09 6.31 -3.05
N GLN A 68 -17.75 7.29 -2.42
CA GLN A 68 -17.33 8.69 -2.49
C GLN A 68 -16.03 8.95 -1.72
N GLU A 69 -15.71 8.15 -0.68
CA GLU A 69 -14.46 8.29 0.07
C GLU A 69 -13.28 7.85 -0.80
N PHE A 70 -13.43 6.73 -1.53
CA PHE A 70 -12.40 6.26 -2.46
C PHE A 70 -12.15 7.26 -3.60
N ILE A 71 -13.21 7.85 -4.18
CA ILE A 71 -13.07 8.87 -5.24
C ILE A 71 -12.43 10.15 -4.70
N PHE A 72 -12.77 10.58 -3.49
CA PHE A 72 -12.16 11.79 -2.90
C PHE A 72 -10.69 11.56 -2.52
N TYR A 73 -10.32 10.34 -2.18
CA TYR A 73 -8.97 9.96 -1.78
C TYR A 73 -7.99 9.90 -2.98
N LEU A 74 -8.45 9.48 -4.16
CA LEU A 74 -7.64 9.37 -5.39
C LEU A 74 -7.47 10.73 -6.10
#